data_AF-A0A6P7SST6-F1
#
_entry.id   AF-A0A6P7SST6-F1
#
_cell.length_a   1.000
_cell.length_b   1.000
_cell.length_c   1.000
_cell.angle_alpha   90.00
_cell.angle_beta   90.00
_cell.angle_gamma   90.00
#
_symmetry.space_group_name_H-M   'P 1'
#
loop_
_entity.id
_entity.type
_entity.pdbx_description
1 polymer ?
#
loop_
_entity_poly.entity_id
_entity_poly.type
_entity_poly.pdbx_seq_one_letter_code
_entity_poly.pdbx_strand_id
1 'polypeptide(L)'
;MLEAENNQYLVKSLYGILMLLPQSEAFRILQARLQCIPNFHLTPVNRRKLKEERQLVNQIDFKELLNHFLAVQKKHRETRINHRYVNIVL
;
A
#
# COMPACT_ATOMS: atom_id res chain seq x y z
N MET A 1 -10.34 18.47 12.71
CA MET A 1 -9.62 18.28 11.43
C MET A 1 -8.37 17.47 11.76
N LEU A 2 -7.92 16.51 10.92
CA LEU A 2 -6.71 15.74 11.23
C LEU A 2 -5.53 16.73 11.27
N GLU A 3 -4.93 16.95 12.44
CA GLU A 3 -3.76 17.82 12.57
C GLU A 3 -2.57 17.13 11.91
N ALA A 4 -2.37 17.42 10.63
CA ALA A 4 -1.33 16.80 9.81
C ALA A 4 0.09 17.05 10.34
N GLU A 5 0.27 18.17 11.06
CA GLU A 5 1.53 18.56 11.72
C GLU A 5 2.01 17.52 12.73
N ASN A 6 1.09 16.98 13.55
CA ASN A 6 1.43 15.99 14.56
C ASN A 6 1.39 14.54 14.02
N ASN A 7 0.81 14.31 12.83
CA ASN A 7 0.46 12.98 12.34
C ASN A 7 1.14 12.61 11.00
N GLN A 8 2.33 13.12 10.76
CA GLN A 8 3.11 12.88 9.54
C GLN A 8 3.30 11.40 9.15
N TYR A 9 3.51 10.50 10.12
CA TYR A 9 3.67 9.06 9.86
C TYR A 9 2.35 8.41 9.46
N LEU A 10 1.24 8.84 10.07
CA LEU A 10 -0.09 8.39 9.71
C LEU A 10 -0.44 8.81 8.28
N VAL A 11 -0.19 10.08 7.92
CA VAL A 11 -0.41 10.58 6.56
C VAL A 11 0.40 9.77 5.53
N LYS A 12 1.69 9.51 5.80
CA LYS A 12 2.52 8.65 4.92
C LYS A 12 1.98 7.23 4.81
N SER A 13 1.55 6.64 5.92
CA SER A 13 0.98 5.29 5.94
C SER A 13 -0.31 5.22 5.12
N LEU A 14 -1.17 6.25 5.21
CA LEU A 14 -2.39 6.36 4.42
C LEU A 14 -2.11 6.51 2.92
N TYR A 15 -1.09 7.26 2.52
CA TYR A 15 -0.63 7.29 1.12
C TYR A 15 -0.08 5.93 0.67
N GLY A 16 0.67 5.23 1.54
CA GLY A 16 1.15 3.87 1.27
C GLY A 16 -0.01 2.90 1.05
N ILE A 17 -1.04 2.97 1.90
CA ILE A 17 -2.28 2.20 1.74
C ILE A 17 -2.97 2.57 0.43
N LEU A 18 -3.09 3.87 0.10
CA LEU A 18 -3.68 4.34 -1.14
C LEU A 18 -3.00 3.74 -2.38
N MET A 19 -1.67 3.58 -2.37
CA MET A 19 -0.91 2.96 -3.47
C MET A 19 -1.17 1.46 -3.64
N LEU A 20 -1.65 0.78 -2.59
CA LEU A 20 -1.95 -0.65 -2.60
C LEU A 20 -3.41 -0.95 -2.98
N LEU A 21 -4.29 0.05 -2.92
CA LEU A 21 -5.71 -0.14 -3.22
C LEU A 21 -5.94 -0.26 -4.74
N PRO A 22 -6.79 -1.21 -5.20
CA PRO A 22 -7.28 -1.19 -6.58
C PRO A 22 -8.19 0.03 -6.80
N GLN A 23 -8.47 0.38 -8.07
CA GLN A 23 -9.47 1.41 -8.45
C GLN A 23 -10.87 1.02 -7.95
N SER A 24 -11.12 1.35 -6.69
CA SER A 24 -12.27 0.93 -5.90
C SER A 24 -12.85 2.15 -5.18
N GLU A 25 -14.05 2.01 -4.64
CA GLU A 25 -14.67 3.07 -3.85
C GLU A 25 -13.80 3.47 -2.65
N ALA A 26 -13.15 2.50 -2.01
CA ALA A 26 -12.21 2.75 -0.92
C ALA A 26 -11.02 3.63 -1.36
N PHE A 27 -10.48 3.41 -2.57
CA PHE A 27 -9.43 4.25 -3.14
C PHE A 27 -9.92 5.69 -3.32
N ARG A 28 -11.08 5.88 -3.95
CA ARG A 28 -11.64 7.22 -4.22
C ARG A 28 -11.94 7.98 -2.93
N ILE A 29 -12.51 7.30 -1.93
CA ILE A 29 -12.80 7.90 -0.61
C ILE A 29 -11.51 8.31 0.09
N LEU A 30 -10.49 7.45 0.10
CA LEU A 30 -9.22 7.74 0.76
C LEU A 30 -8.47 8.87 0.05
N GLN A 31 -8.46 8.87 -1.29
CA GLN A 31 -7.88 9.93 -2.11
C GLN A 31 -8.54 11.28 -1.81
N ALA A 32 -9.88 11.34 -1.82
CA ALA A 32 -10.61 12.57 -1.54
C ALA A 32 -10.32 13.10 -0.14
N ARG A 33 -10.26 12.21 0.86
CA ARG A 33 -9.93 12.60 2.25
C ARG A 33 -8.50 13.13 2.39
N LEU A 34 -7.54 12.54 1.68
CA LEU A 34 -6.15 13.01 1.68
C LEU A 34 -6.00 14.36 0.95
N GLN A 35 -6.80 14.60 -0.09
CA GLN A 35 -6.81 15.89 -0.82
C GLN A 35 -7.34 17.05 0.02
N CYS A 36 -8.20 16.79 1.02
CA CYS A 36 -8.66 17.81 1.96
C CYS A 36 -7.60 18.26 2.96
N ILE A 37 -6.43 17.61 2.99
CA ILE A 37 -5.32 18.00 3.87
C ILE A 37 -4.58 19.16 3.18
N PRO A 38 -4.58 20.38 3.75
CA PRO A 38 -3.87 21.52 3.18
C PRO A 38 -2.40 21.15 2.98
N ASN A 39 -1.85 21.46 1.80
CA ASN A 39 -0.54 21.03 1.29
C ASN A 39 0.51 20.93 2.39
N PHE A 40 0.56 19.78 3.05
CA PHE A 40 1.60 19.46 3.99
C PHE A 40 2.78 19.12 3.11
N HIS A 41 3.58 20.13 2.76
CA HIS A 41 4.94 19.88 2.31
C HIS A 41 5.48 18.91 3.34
N LEU A 42 5.70 17.65 2.92
CA LEU A 42 6.30 16.61 3.72
C LEU A 42 7.66 17.15 4.10
N THR A 43 7.70 17.93 5.18
CA THR A 43 8.91 18.57 5.65
C THR A 43 9.88 17.43 5.82
N PRO A 44 11.09 17.52 5.23
CA PRO A 44 12.02 16.42 5.26
C PRO A 44 12.26 16.10 6.73
N VAL A 45 11.66 15.00 7.18
CA VAL A 45 11.83 14.46 8.53
C VAL A 45 13.32 14.48 8.74
N ASN A 46 13.77 15.27 9.71
CA ASN A 46 15.19 15.43 10.01
C ASN A 46 15.74 14.02 10.15
N ARG A 47 16.47 13.55 9.13
CA ARG A 47 16.96 12.17 9.02
C ARG A 47 18.13 12.00 9.98
N ARG A 48 17.95 12.36 11.25
CA ARG A 48 18.83 12.01 12.34
C ARG A 48 18.69 10.50 12.50
N LYS A 49 19.47 9.80 11.68
CA LYS A 49 19.91 8.42 11.77
C LYS A 49 19.12 7.61 12.80
N LEU A 50 17.91 7.16 12.42
CA LEU A 50 17.38 5.94 13.02
C LEU A 50 18.14 4.78 12.37
N LYS A 51 19.41 4.65 12.77
CA LYS A 51 20.26 3.51 12.49
C LYS A 51 19.90 2.43 13.51
N GLU A 52 18.61 2.13 13.61
CA GLU A 52 18.21 0.84 14.15
C GLU A 52 18.69 -0.16 13.13
N GLU A 53 19.75 -0.87 13.46
CA GLU A 53 20.09 -2.12 12.80
C GLU A 53 18.84 -2.98 12.87
N ARG A 54 18.05 -2.98 11.79
CA ARG A 54 16.91 -3.87 11.65
C ARG A 54 17.51 -5.26 11.45
N GLN A 55 17.95 -5.89 12.54
CA GLN A 55 18.62 -7.20 12.55
C GLN A 55 17.77 -8.27 11.87
N LEU A 56 16.45 -8.07 11.85
CA LEU A 56 15.47 -8.92 11.17
C LEU A 56 15.48 -8.78 9.65
N VAL A 57 15.91 -7.66 9.07
CA VAL A 57 15.93 -7.48 7.60
C VAL A 57 16.94 -8.40 6.93
N ASN A 58 18.05 -8.72 7.62
CA ASN A 58 19.06 -9.64 7.12
C ASN A 58 18.58 -11.11 7.11
N GLN A 59 17.47 -11.41 7.80
CA GLN A 59 16.90 -12.76 7.89
C GLN A 59 15.77 -12.99 6.85
N ILE A 60 15.40 -11.97 6.06
CA ILE A 60 14.31 -12.08 5.09
C ILE A 60 14.86 -12.58 3.75
N ASP A 61 14.40 -13.74 3.30
CA ASP A 61 14.60 -14.20 1.92
C ASP A 61 13.59 -13.49 0.98
N PHE A 62 14.04 -12.40 0.38
CA PHE A 62 13.24 -11.63 -0.58
C PHE A 62 12.93 -12.42 -1.86
N LYS A 63 13.75 -13.39 -2.24
CA LYS A 63 13.55 -14.20 -3.43
C LYS A 63 12.40 -15.18 -3.22
N GLU A 64 12.35 -15.83 -2.06
CA GLU A 64 11.24 -16.69 -1.67
C GLU A 64 9.93 -15.88 -1.59
N LEU A 65 9.95 -14.72 -0.93
CA LEU A 65 8.78 -13.87 -0.80
C LEU A 65 8.25 -13.38 -2.15
N LEU A 66 9.14 -13.01 -3.07
CA LEU A 66 8.77 -12.61 -4.43
C LEU A 66 8.13 -13.78 -5.20
N ASN A 67 8.70 -14.98 -5.10
CA ASN A 67 8.13 -16.18 -5.72
C ASN A 67 6.74 -16.47 -5.18
N HIS A 68 6.56 -16.38 -3.86
CA HIS A 68 5.26 -16.56 -3.22
C HIS A 68 4.24 -15.51 -3.71
N PHE A 69 4.64 -14.24 -3.76
CA PHE A 69 3.80 -13.16 -4.26
C PHE A 69 3.36 -13.41 -5.71
N LEU A 70 4.27 -13.81 -6.60
CA LEU A 70 3.96 -14.12 -7.99
C LEU A 70 3.00 -15.32 -8.12
N ALA A 71 3.17 -16.35 -7.29
CA ALA A 71 2.27 -17.50 -7.26
C ALA A 71 0.84 -17.11 -6.84
N VAL A 72 0.71 -16.28 -5.79
CA VAL A 72 -0.59 -15.74 -5.34
C VAL A 72 -1.23 -14.87 -6.41
N GLN A 73 -0.46 -13.99 -7.06
CA GLN A 73 -0.92 -13.15 -8.17
C GLN A 73 -1.46 -14.00 -9.34
N LYS A 74 -0.74 -15.05 -9.71
CA LYS A 74 -1.16 -15.99 -10.76
C LYS A 74 -2.48 -16.66 -10.38
N LYS A 75 -2.60 -17.18 -9.16
CA LYS A 75 -3.84 -17.80 -8.65
C LYS A 75 -5.02 -16.84 -8.69
N HIS A 76 -4.85 -15.60 -8.21
CA HIS A 76 -5.91 -14.58 -8.27
C HIS A 76 -6.32 -14.27 -9.71
N ARG A 77 -5.36 -14.20 -10.63
CA ARG A 77 -5.62 -13.96 -12.06
C ARG A 77 -6.47 -15.09 -12.65
N GLU A 78 -6.10 -16.35 -12.37
CA GLU A 78 -6.83 -17.53 -12.81
C GLU A 78 -8.24 -17.58 -12.23
N THR A 79 -8.41 -17.30 -10.93
CA THR A 79 -9.74 -17.23 -10.30
C THR A 79 -10.61 -16.17 -10.97
N ARG A 80 -10.10 -14.97 -11.23
CA ARG A 80 -10.85 -13.90 -11.92
C ARG A 80 -11.23 -14.28 -13.35
N ILE A 81 -10.31 -14.90 -14.08
CA ILE A 81 -10.53 -15.38 -15.44
C ILE A 81 -11.61 -16.46 -15.45
N ASN A 82 -11.49 -17.48 -14.60
CA ASN A 82 -12.49 -18.56 -14.48
C ASN A 82 -13.86 -18.00 -14.08
N HIS A 83 -13.91 -17.07 -13.12
CA HIS A 83 -15.17 -16.44 -12.72
C HIS A 83 -15.82 -15.68 -13.89
N ARG A 84 -15.02 -15.05 -14.77
CA ARG A 84 -15.52 -14.38 -15.98
C ARG A 84 -16.01 -15.38 -17.04
N TYR A 85 -15.33 -16.51 -17.23
CA TYR A 85 -15.77 -17.56 -18.18
C TYR A 85 -17.08 -18.23 -17.73
N VAL A 86 -17.22 -18.55 -16.43
CA VAL A 86 -18.43 -19.16 -15.89
C VAL A 86 -19.65 -18.23 -16.03
N ASN A 87 -19.48 -16.92 -15.90
CA ASN A 87 -20.56 -15.93 -16.12
C ASN A 87 -20.88 -15.61 -17.59
N ILE A 88 -20.10 -16.12 -18.56
CA ILE A 88 -20.37 -15.95 -20.00
C ILE A 88 -20.99 -17.20 -20.61
N VAL A 89 -20.77 -18.37 -20.03
CA VAL A 89 -21.21 -19.68 -20.56
C VAL A 89 -22.51 -20.18 -19.88
N LEU A 90 -22.94 -19.55 -18.79
CA LEU A 90 -24.28 -19.69 -18.18
C LEU A 90 -25.10 -18.43 -18.46
#